data_AF-A0A5E4NLE3-F1
#
_entry.id   AF-A0A5E4NLE3-F1
#
_cell.length_a   1.000
_cell.length_b   1.000
_cell.length_c   1.000
_cell.angle_alpha   90.00
_cell.angle_beta   90.00
_cell.angle_gamma   90.00
#
_symmetry.space_group_name_H-M   'P 1'
#
loop_
_entity.id
_entity.type
_entity.pdbx_description
1 polymer ?
#
loop_
_entity_poly.entity_id
_entity_poly.type
_entity_poly.pdbx_seq_one_letter_code
_entity_poly.pdbx_strand_id
1 'polypeptide(L)'
;MKNVTTIASELDVEIHMPRICGRQIARNNINAQDAEQYYKIAIFTSFLNNLIAQLHSRFDKRLETIIPLEGLIPSNFTHYDDQSILAAAST
;
A
#
# COMPACT_ATOMS: atom_id res chain seq x y z
N MET A 1 5.26 8.08 -18.78
CA MET A 1 4.38 6.97 -18.34
C MET A 1 3.28 6.84 -19.40
N LYS A 2 3.07 5.64 -19.98
CA LYS A 2 2.03 5.46 -21.02
C LYS A 2 0.64 5.63 -20.38
N ASN A 3 -0.29 6.20 -21.14
CA ASN A 3 -1.68 6.34 -20.69
C ASN A 3 -2.38 4.97 -20.74
N VAL A 4 -3.36 4.75 -19.87
CA VAL A 4 -4.10 3.47 -19.79
C VAL A 4 -4.81 3.17 -21.11
N THR A 5 -5.34 4.18 -21.78
CA THR A 5 -5.95 4.04 -23.11
C THR A 5 -4.96 3.56 -24.16
N THR A 6 -3.73 4.06 -24.15
CA THR A 6 -2.67 3.62 -25.08
C THR A 6 -2.29 2.16 -24.84
N ILE A 7 -2.17 1.75 -23.57
CA ILE A 7 -1.86 0.37 -23.21
C ILE A 7 -3.00 -0.57 -23.62
N ALA A 8 -4.25 -0.16 -23.38
CA ALA A 8 -5.43 -0.93 -23.78
C ALA A 8 -5.49 -1.14 -25.30
N SER A 9 -5.19 -0.10 -26.10
CA SER A 9 -5.12 -0.23 -27.55
C SER A 9 -3.96 -1.11 -28.03
N GLU A 10 -2.78 -1.05 -27.39
CA GLU A 10 -1.64 -1.93 -27.71
C GLU A 10 -1.95 -3.42 -27.45
N LEU A 11 -2.83 -3.69 -26.48
CA LEU A 11 -3.24 -5.04 -26.09
C LEU A 11 -4.54 -5.52 -26.76
N ASP A 12 -5.15 -4.69 -27.61
CA ASP A 12 -6.47 -4.93 -28.22
C ASP A 12 -7.56 -5.23 -27.17
N VAL A 13 -7.53 -4.51 -26.05
CA VAL A 13 -8.49 -4.65 -24.94
C VAL A 13 -9.38 -3.41 -24.87
N GLU A 14 -10.69 -3.62 -24.88
CA GLU A 14 -11.67 -2.55 -24.66
C GLU A 14 -11.93 -2.33 -23.16
N ILE A 15 -11.91 -1.07 -22.72
CA ILE A 15 -12.21 -0.69 -21.34
C ILE A 15 -13.73 -0.58 -21.17
N HIS A 16 -14.34 -1.59 -20.57
CA HIS A 16 -15.79 -1.62 -20.31
C HIS A 16 -16.11 -1.38 -18.82
N MET A 17 -17.18 -0.64 -18.57
CA MET A 17 -17.84 -0.44 -17.27
C MET A 17 -18.44 -1.76 -16.74
N PRO A 18 -18.01 -2.30 -15.58
CA PRO A 18 -18.69 -3.47 -15.02
C PRO A 18 -20.20 -3.29 -14.86
N ARG A 19 -20.95 -4.38 -15.00
CA ARG A 19 -22.42 -4.39 -14.87
C ARG A 19 -22.84 -3.76 -13.52
N ILE A 20 -23.79 -2.83 -13.54
CA ILE A 20 -24.40 -2.26 -12.33
C ILE A 20 -25.78 -2.91 -12.13
N CYS A 21 -26.02 -3.51 -10.96
CA CYS A 21 -27.26 -4.21 -10.63
C CYS A 21 -27.62 -3.98 -9.16
N GLY A 22 -28.87 -4.25 -8.78
CA GLY A 22 -29.32 -4.05 -7.39
C GLY A 22 -28.49 -4.81 -6.34
N ARG A 23 -27.93 -5.97 -6.68
CA ARG A 23 -27.01 -6.73 -5.82
C ARG A 23 -25.89 -7.37 -6.61
N GLN A 24 -24.67 -7.27 -6.09
CA GLN A 24 -23.49 -8.02 -6.53
C GLN A 24 -22.84 -8.71 -5.32
N ILE A 25 -22.36 -9.93 -5.51
CA ILE A 25 -21.75 -10.73 -4.42
C ILE A 25 -20.23 -10.83 -4.62
N ALA A 26 -19.79 -11.07 -5.85
CA ALA A 26 -18.36 -11.27 -6.18
C ALA A 26 -17.62 -9.98 -6.59
N ARG A 27 -18.32 -8.84 -6.69
CA ARG A 27 -17.77 -7.56 -7.11
C ARG A 27 -18.32 -6.44 -6.25
N ASN A 28 -17.55 -5.34 -6.19
CA ASN A 28 -17.92 -4.16 -5.44
C ASN A 28 -19.09 -3.45 -6.12
N ASN A 29 -20.25 -3.35 -5.45
CA ASN A 29 -21.46 -2.75 -6.02
C ASN A 29 -21.46 -1.23 -5.86
N ILE A 30 -20.53 -0.57 -6.55
CA ILE A 30 -20.34 0.88 -6.47
C ILE A 30 -21.20 1.54 -7.54
N ASN A 31 -21.95 2.57 -7.15
CA ASN A 31 -22.67 3.40 -8.09
C ASN A 31 -21.67 4.34 -8.79
N ALA A 32 -21.35 4.04 -10.04
CA ALA A 32 -20.41 4.80 -10.88
C ALA A 32 -21.04 5.04 -12.25
N GLN A 33 -20.72 6.18 -12.87
CA GLN A 33 -21.28 6.56 -14.18
C GLN A 33 -20.41 6.08 -15.34
N ASP A 34 -19.12 5.88 -15.10
CA ASP A 34 -18.15 5.43 -16.08
C ASP A 34 -17.14 4.42 -15.48
N ALA A 35 -16.42 3.74 -16.38
CA ALA A 35 -15.45 2.70 -16.00
C ALA A 35 -14.30 3.26 -15.16
N GLU A 36 -13.85 4.48 -15.46
CA GLU A 36 -12.74 5.12 -14.75
C GLU A 36 -13.08 5.35 -13.28
N GLN A 37 -14.24 5.96 -13.01
CA GLN A 37 -14.76 6.23 -11.68
C GLN A 37 -14.93 4.94 -10.89
N TYR A 38 -15.47 3.89 -11.51
CA TYR A 38 -15.62 2.60 -10.87
C TYR A 38 -14.29 2.00 -10.45
N TYR A 39 -13.31 1.89 -11.36
CA TYR A 39 -12.02 1.30 -11.03
C TYR A 39 -11.22 2.16 -10.04
N LYS A 40 -11.40 3.48 -10.11
CA LYS A 40 -10.81 4.41 -9.14
C LYS A 40 -11.31 4.12 -7.72
N ILE A 41 -12.62 3.95 -7.53
CA ILE A 41 -13.16 3.70 -6.18
C ILE A 41 -12.95 2.24 -5.77
N ALA A 42 -13.21 1.27 -6.65
CA ALA A 42 -13.16 -0.15 -6.32
C ALA A 42 -11.73 -0.64 -6.02
N ILE A 43 -10.76 -0.21 -6.83
CA ILE A 43 -9.40 -0.75 -6.81
C ILE A 43 -8.43 0.30 -6.29
N PHE A 44 -8.37 1.46 -6.92
CA PHE A 44 -7.33 2.45 -6.64
C PHE A 44 -7.42 3.00 -5.21
N THR A 45 -8.60 3.41 -4.75
CA THR A 45 -8.80 3.90 -3.37
C THR A 45 -8.49 2.81 -2.35
N SER A 46 -8.97 1.58 -2.57
CA SER A 46 -8.69 0.42 -1.71
C SER A 46 -7.17 0.17 -1.59
N PHE A 47 -6.46 0.25 -2.71
CA PHE A 47 -5.01 0.11 -2.75
C PHE A 47 -4.30 1.24 -2.00
N LEU A 48 -4.68 2.49 -2.23
CA LEU A 48 -4.08 3.64 -1.52
C LEU A 48 -4.31 3.55 -0.01
N ASN A 49 -5.51 3.18 0.42
CA ASN A 49 -5.82 2.99 1.84
C ASN A 49 -4.94 1.89 2.45
N ASN A 50 -4.75 0.77 1.75
CA ASN A 50 -3.87 -0.29 2.21
C ASN A 50 -2.41 0.17 2.28
N LEU A 51 -1.93 0.88 1.26
CA LEU A 51 -0.58 1.42 1.23
C LEU A 51 -0.34 2.38 2.39
N ILE A 52 -1.26 3.30 2.66
CA ILE A 52 -1.21 4.22 3.80
C ILE A 52 -1.17 3.42 5.12
N ALA A 53 -2.02 2.42 5.28
CA ALA A 53 -2.02 1.56 6.47
C ALA A 53 -0.69 0.84 6.65
N GLN A 54 -0.07 0.34 5.57
CA GLN A 54 1.25 -0.27 5.62
C GLN A 54 2.33 0.73 6.00
N LEU A 55 2.29 1.95 5.46
CA LEU A 55 3.24 3.00 5.82
C LEU A 55 3.12 3.35 7.31
N HIS A 56 1.90 3.54 7.82
CA HIS A 56 1.69 3.76 9.25
C HIS A 56 2.20 2.60 10.11
N SER A 57 1.97 1.36 9.68
CA SER A 57 2.46 0.18 10.41
C SER A 57 3.98 0.03 10.40
N ARG A 58 4.66 0.44 9.31
CA ARG A 58 6.12 0.30 9.16
C ARG A 58 6.90 1.46 9.77
N PHE A 59 6.30 2.64 9.81
CA PHE A 59 6.89 3.85 10.40
C PHE A 59 6.18 4.24 11.69
N ASP A 60 5.67 3.26 12.43
CA ASP A 60 5.12 3.47 13.76
C ASP A 60 6.26 3.96 14.68
N LYS A 61 5.97 4.94 15.54
CA LYS A 61 6.95 5.46 16.51
C LYS A 61 7.46 4.40 17.47
N ARG A 62 6.67 3.34 17.71
CA ARG A 62 7.13 2.16 18.46
C ARG A 62 8.29 1.44 17.78
N LEU A 63 8.36 1.51 16.45
CA LEU A 63 9.46 0.91 15.72
C LEU A 63 10.73 1.77 15.83
N GLU A 64 10.59 3.08 15.97
CA GLU A 64 11.72 4.00 16.19
C GLU A 64 12.53 3.65 17.44
N THR A 65 11.86 3.27 18.53
CA THR A 65 12.54 2.88 19.78
C THR A 65 13.32 1.57 19.67
N ILE A 66 13.00 0.71 18.69
CA ILE A 66 13.68 -0.58 18.50
C ILE A 66 14.72 -0.56 17.37
N ILE A 67 14.77 0.48 16.52
CA ILE A 67 15.78 0.62 15.45
C ILE A 67 17.22 0.39 15.95
N PRO A 68 17.62 0.87 17.15
CA PRO A 68 18.99 0.63 17.64
C PRO A 68 19.36 -0.86 17.76
N LEU A 69 18.40 -1.78 17.86
CA LEU A 69 18.67 -3.23 17.87
C LEU A 69 19.31 -3.73 16.56
N GLU A 70 19.25 -2.96 15.47
CA GLU A 70 20.03 -3.26 14.27
C GLU A 70 21.53 -3.27 14.54
N GLY A 71 22.01 -2.60 15.59
CA GLY A 71 23.39 -2.69 16.07
C GLY A 71 23.81 -4.09 16.55
N LEU A 72 22.89 -5.04 16.70
CA LEU A 72 23.21 -6.46 16.93
C LEU A 72 23.57 -7.20 15.63
N ILE A 73 23.29 -6.61 14.47
CA ILE A 73 23.72 -7.15 13.18
C ILE A 73 25.21 -6.80 13.01
N PRO A 74 26.10 -7.78 12.75
CA PRO A 74 27.55 -7.55 12.64
C PRO A 74 27.94 -6.43 11.67
N SER A 75 27.17 -6.26 10.60
CA SER A 75 27.37 -5.20 9.61
C SER A 75 27.16 -3.78 10.16
N ASN A 76 26.45 -3.64 11.29
CA ASN A 76 25.99 -2.37 11.84
C ASN A 76 26.62 -2.01 13.20
N PHE A 77 27.61 -2.78 13.66
CA PHE A 77 28.23 -2.60 14.99
C PHE A 77 28.79 -1.21 15.27
N THR A 78 29.16 -0.46 14.22
CA THR A 78 29.72 0.89 14.35
C THR A 78 28.67 2.01 14.28
N HIS A 79 27.41 1.66 14.02
CA HIS A 79 26.35 2.64 13.72
C HIS A 79 25.53 3.05 14.94
N TYR A 80 25.60 2.30 16.04
CA TYR A 80 24.82 2.52 17.25
C TYR A 80 25.70 2.43 18.49
N ASP A 81 25.39 3.24 19.51
CA ASP A 81 26.04 3.20 20.81
C ASP A 81 25.42 2.12 21.72
N ASP A 82 26.24 1.53 22.61
CA ASP A 82 25.77 0.47 23.52
C ASP A 82 24.60 0.91 24.40
N GLN A 83 24.53 2.21 24.77
CA GLN A 83 23.44 2.73 25.61
C GLN A 83 22.11 2.74 24.87
N SER A 84 22.08 3.15 23.60
CA SER A 84 20.85 3.11 22.79
C SER A 84 20.38 1.68 22.51
N ILE A 85 21.30 0.74 22.29
CA ILE A 85 20.97 -0.69 22.13
C ILE A 85 20.32 -1.25 23.42
N LEU A 86 20.92 -0.96 24.58
CA LEU A 86 20.40 -1.43 25.87
C LEU A 86 19.03 -0.81 26.20
N ALA A 87 18.83 0.48 25.89
CA ALA A 87 17.54 1.15 26.06
C ALA A 87 16.45 0.52 25.17
N ALA A 88 16.78 0.21 23.91
CA ALA A 88 15.88 -0.45 22.97
C ALA A 88 15.49 -1.87 23.43
N ALA A 89 16.43 -2.61 24.03
CA ALA A 89 16.19 -3.97 24.54
C ALA A 89 15.36 -4.02 25.84
N SER A 90 15.24 -2.90 26.55
CA SER A 90 14.56 -2.81 27.85
C SER A 90 13.10 -2.32 27.76
N THR A 91 12.61 -2.03 26.55
CA THR A 91 11.25 -1.53 26.26
C THR A 91 10.27 -2.68 26.08
#